data_AF-A0A540MDV7-F1
#
_entry.id   AF-A0A540MDV7-F1
#
_cell.length_a   1.000
_cell.length_b   1.000
_cell.length_c   1.000
_cell.angle_alpha   90.00
_cell.angle_beta   90.00
_cell.angle_gamma   90.00
#
_symmetry.space_group_name_H-M   'P 1'
#
loop_
_entity.id
_entity.type
_entity.pdbx_description
1 polymer ?
#
loop_
_entity_poly.entity_id
_entity_poly.type
_entity_poly.pdbx_seq_one_letter_code
_entity_poly.pdbx_strand_id
1 'polypeptide(L)'
;MDAISQLQEKVNTIATIAFTTIGTLQRDAPPVRISPNYPEAGSAATPNPNPNPNPNPNPNPTPNPNPTPESDTEFAKQPKLMSADLVKAAKQFDALVAALPLSEGGEEAQLRRIAQLQAENDAVGQQLEKQLEAAERELQEVRELFGEAADHCLNMKKSD
;
A
#
# COMPACT_ATOMS: atom_id res chain seq x y z
N MET A 1 4.92 -7.57 0.23
CA MET A 1 4.29 -6.77 -0.83
C MET A 1 5.40 -5.98 -1.51
N ASP A 2 5.44 -5.92 -2.83
CA ASP A 2 6.50 -5.24 -3.58
C ASP A 2 6.47 -3.72 -3.37
N ALA A 3 7.63 -3.06 -3.48
CA ALA A 3 7.75 -1.61 -3.26
C ALA A 3 7.03 -0.79 -4.34
N ILE A 4 7.01 -1.25 -5.59
CA ILE A 4 6.28 -0.60 -6.68
C ILE A 4 4.77 -0.78 -6.46
N SER A 5 4.33 -1.96 -6.04
CA SER A 5 2.91 -2.16 -5.69
C SER A 5 2.45 -1.24 -4.55
N GLN A 6 3.29 -1.05 -3.52
CA GLN A 6 2.99 -0.10 -2.44
C GLN A 6 2.90 1.34 -2.93
N LEU A 7 3.79 1.77 -3.84
CA LEU A 7 3.71 3.10 -4.45
C LEU A 7 2.42 3.29 -5.25
N GLN A 8 2.03 2.30 -6.06
CA GLN A 8 0.78 2.33 -6.80
C GLN A 8 -0.44 2.47 -5.87
N GLU A 9 -0.48 1.71 -4.79
CA GLU A 9 -1.54 1.81 -3.78
C GLU A 9 -1.58 3.20 -3.12
N LYS A 10 -0.42 3.79 -2.81
CA LYS A 10 -0.36 5.14 -2.23
C LYS A 10 -0.79 6.23 -3.20
N VAL A 11 -0.45 6.13 -4.47
CA VAL A 11 -0.95 7.06 -5.51
C VAL A 11 -2.48 6.94 -5.60
N ASN A 12 -3.02 5.72 -5.62
CA ASN A 12 -4.46 5.52 -5.65
C ASN A 12 -5.14 6.10 -4.39
N THR A 13 -4.54 5.91 -3.22
CA THR A 13 -5.01 6.48 -1.94
C THR A 13 -5.04 8.01 -2.00
N ILE A 14 -3.98 8.65 -2.50
CA ILE A 14 -3.91 10.11 -2.66
C ILE A 14 -5.01 10.60 -3.59
N ALA A 15 -5.20 9.92 -4.74
CA ALA A 15 -6.28 10.24 -5.67
C ALA A 15 -7.66 10.10 -5.00
N THR A 16 -7.84 9.05 -4.19
CA THR A 16 -9.08 8.83 -3.42
C THR A 16 -9.37 9.94 -2.43
N ILE A 17 -8.38 10.31 -1.63
CA ILE A 17 -8.50 11.41 -0.68
C ILE A 17 -8.84 12.70 -1.43
N ALA A 18 -8.16 12.98 -2.55
CA ALA A 18 -8.38 14.20 -3.31
C ALA A 18 -9.81 14.31 -3.86
N PHE A 19 -10.31 13.29 -4.59
CA PHE A 19 -11.67 13.37 -5.16
C PHE A 19 -12.74 13.40 -4.06
N THR A 20 -12.55 12.66 -2.97
CA THR A 20 -13.51 12.63 -1.85
C THR A 20 -13.55 13.98 -1.15
N THR A 21 -12.38 14.59 -0.93
CA THR A 21 -12.28 15.92 -0.31
C THR A 21 -12.96 16.97 -1.18
N ILE A 22 -12.64 17.02 -2.47
CA ILE A 22 -13.23 18.01 -3.39
C ILE A 22 -14.75 17.79 -3.51
N GLY A 23 -15.19 16.54 -3.66
CA GLY A 23 -16.61 16.21 -3.79
C GLY A 23 -17.42 16.57 -2.54
N THR A 24 -16.89 16.29 -1.34
CA THR A 24 -17.56 16.67 -0.09
C THR A 24 -17.60 18.18 0.10
N LEU A 25 -16.50 18.88 -0.20
CA LEU A 25 -16.46 20.35 -0.16
C LEU A 25 -17.47 20.99 -1.11
N GLN A 26 -17.60 20.47 -2.34
CA GLN A 26 -18.56 21.00 -3.32
C GLN A 26 -20.02 20.71 -2.94
N ARG A 27 -20.29 19.50 -2.43
CA ARG A 27 -21.64 19.09 -2.05
C ARG A 27 -22.15 19.84 -0.82
N ASP A 28 -21.28 20.07 0.16
CA ASP A 28 -21.67 20.58 1.48
C ASP A 28 -21.37 22.08 1.66
N ALA A 29 -20.91 22.77 0.59
CA ALA A 29 -20.60 24.20 0.65
C ALA A 29 -21.84 25.06 0.94
N PRO A 30 -21.85 25.87 2.02
CA PRO A 30 -22.93 26.81 2.27
C PRO A 30 -22.92 27.96 1.27
N PRO A 31 -24.08 28.55 0.92
CA PRO A 31 -24.14 29.71 0.04
C PRO A 31 -23.40 30.91 0.63
N VAL A 32 -22.47 31.49 -0.13
CA VAL A 32 -21.77 32.71 0.28
C VAL A 32 -22.68 33.92 0.05
N ARG A 33 -23.05 34.63 1.12
CA ARG A 33 -23.78 35.90 1.04
C ARG A 33 -22.82 37.01 0.57
N ILE A 34 -22.89 37.38 -0.70
CA ILE A 34 -22.06 38.46 -1.31
C ILE A 34 -22.59 39.87 -0.93
N SER A 35 -23.83 39.97 -0.43
CA SER A 35 -24.43 41.24 -0.01
C SER A 35 -25.25 41.06 1.27
N PRO A 36 -25.22 42.03 2.21
CA PRO A 36 -25.99 41.98 3.45
C PRO A 36 -27.51 41.85 3.24
N ASN A 37 -28.02 42.22 2.06
CA ASN A 37 -29.44 42.31 1.75
C ASN A 37 -29.92 41.28 0.70
N TYR A 38 -29.23 40.14 0.57
CA TYR A 38 -29.60 39.11 -0.40
C TYR A 38 -30.90 38.39 0.05
N PRO A 39 -31.96 38.35 -0.78
CA PRO A 39 -33.20 37.69 -0.43
C PRO A 39 -32.96 36.19 -0.26
N GLU A 40 -33.39 35.65 0.87
CA GLU A 40 -33.32 34.22 1.12
C GLU A 40 -34.32 33.51 0.22
N ALA A 41 -33.83 32.67 -0.70
CA ALA A 41 -34.67 31.84 -1.55
C ALA A 41 -35.35 30.77 -0.67
N GLY A 42 -36.44 31.15 -0.01
CA GLY A 42 -37.18 30.27 0.90
C GLY A 42 -38.33 30.91 1.68
N SER A 43 -38.47 32.23 1.74
CA SER A 43 -39.47 32.88 2.61
C SER A 43 -40.39 33.84 1.86
N ALA A 44 -41.00 33.41 0.76
CA ALA A 44 -42.07 34.17 0.11
C ALA A 44 -43.33 33.30 -0.01
N ALA A 45 -44.08 33.21 1.08
CA ALA A 45 -45.48 32.79 1.02
C ALA A 45 -46.29 33.93 0.38
N THR A 46 -46.50 33.87 -0.93
CA THR A 46 -47.54 34.68 -1.61
C THR A 46 -48.78 33.81 -1.83
N PRO A 47 -50.00 34.25 -1.46
CA PRO A 47 -51.21 33.48 -1.73
C PRO A 47 -51.53 33.55 -3.23
N ASN A 48 -51.60 32.41 -3.90
CA ASN A 48 -51.96 32.32 -5.32
C ASN A 48 -53.48 32.08 -5.48
N PRO A 49 -54.26 32.99 -6.09
CA PRO A 49 -55.68 32.78 -6.35
C PRO A 49 -55.91 32.43 -7.83
N ASN A 50 -55.74 31.17 -8.23
CA ASN A 50 -56.39 30.66 -9.43
C ASN A 50 -56.47 29.12 -9.45
N PRO A 51 -57.66 28.50 -9.62
CA PRO A 51 -57.80 27.06 -9.74
C PRO A 51 -57.73 26.65 -11.22
N ASN A 52 -56.72 25.86 -11.60
CA ASN A 52 -56.76 25.13 -12.88
C ASN A 52 -56.38 23.66 -12.63
N PRO A 53 -57.25 22.68 -12.96
CA PRO A 53 -56.99 21.26 -12.74
C PRO A 53 -56.26 20.68 -13.96
N ASN A 54 -54.96 20.39 -13.83
CA ASN A 54 -54.27 19.51 -14.76
C ASN A 54 -53.35 18.55 -14.00
N PRO A 55 -53.54 17.21 -14.07
CA PRO A 55 -52.71 16.26 -13.36
C PRO A 55 -51.46 15.96 -14.18
N ASN A 56 -50.37 16.70 -13.94
CA ASN A 56 -49.05 16.32 -14.44
C ASN A 56 -48.25 15.69 -13.27
N PRO A 57 -47.81 14.42 -13.36
CA PRO A 57 -47.00 13.79 -12.33
C PRO A 57 -45.54 14.20 -12.54
N ASN A 58 -45.19 15.44 -12.18
CA ASN A 58 -43.78 15.81 -12.05
C ASN A 58 -43.34 15.51 -10.61
N PRO A 59 -42.31 14.66 -10.38
CA PRO A 59 -41.75 14.48 -9.05
C PRO A 59 -41.11 15.80 -8.62
N ASN A 60 -41.71 16.48 -7.65
CA ASN A 60 -41.12 17.65 -7.02
C ASN A 60 -39.80 17.21 -6.35
N PRO A 61 -38.63 17.79 -6.66
CA PRO A 61 -37.42 17.54 -5.89
C PRO A 61 -37.69 17.99 -4.45
N THR A 62 -37.51 17.07 -3.52
CA THR A 62 -37.66 17.32 -2.08
C THR A 62 -36.81 18.51 -1.66
N PRO A 63 -37.33 19.43 -0.81
CA PRO A 63 -36.54 20.52 -0.26
C PRO A 63 -35.30 19.96 0.45
N ASN A 64 -34.12 20.46 0.09
CA ASN A 64 -32.87 20.20 0.80
C ASN A 64 -33.08 20.58 2.28
N PRO A 65 -32.79 19.71 3.27
CA PRO A 65 -32.89 20.09 4.67
C PRO A 65 -32.01 21.31 4.92
N ASN A 66 -32.62 22.34 5.51
CA ASN A 66 -31.94 23.57 5.87
C ASN A 66 -30.72 23.25 6.76
N PRO A 67 -29.51 23.75 6.48
CA PRO A 67 -28.35 23.50 7.32
C PRO A 67 -28.61 24.04 8.73
N THR A 68 -28.52 23.17 9.73
CA THR A 68 -28.53 23.56 11.14
C THR A 68 -27.18 24.20 11.50
N PRO A 69 -27.12 25.18 12.41
CA PRO A 69 -25.86 25.88 12.75
C PRO A 69 -24.76 24.95 13.31
N GLU A 70 -25.11 23.73 13.74
CA GLU A 70 -24.14 22.71 14.15
C GLU A 70 -23.35 22.12 12.97
N SER A 71 -23.93 22.08 11.75
CA SER A 71 -23.26 21.56 10.55
C SER A 71 -22.16 22.47 10.02
N ASP A 72 -22.26 23.78 10.24
CA ASP A 72 -21.25 24.75 9.79
C ASP A 72 -19.92 24.58 10.55
N THR A 73 -19.99 24.27 11.84
CA THR A 73 -18.82 23.98 12.67
C THR A 73 -18.14 22.66 12.32
N GLU A 74 -18.91 21.63 11.93
CA GLU A 74 -18.36 20.33 11.51
C GLU A 74 -17.79 20.40 10.08
N PHE A 75 -18.46 21.12 9.17
CA PHE A 75 -17.94 21.41 7.82
C PHE A 75 -16.60 22.15 7.87
N ALA A 76 -16.37 23.03 8.85
CA ALA A 76 -15.09 23.73 8.99
C ALA A 76 -13.93 22.81 9.47
N LYS A 77 -14.22 21.71 10.16
CA LYS A 77 -13.20 20.78 10.70
C LYS A 77 -12.79 19.70 9.71
N GLN A 78 -13.74 19.21 8.91
CA GLN A 78 -13.53 18.13 7.93
C GLN A 78 -12.41 18.44 6.89
N PRO A 79 -12.31 19.63 6.29
CA PRO A 79 -11.24 19.97 5.34
C PRO A 79 -9.86 19.91 5.99
N LYS A 80 -9.76 20.26 7.28
CA LYS A 80 -8.50 20.25 8.02
C LYS A 80 -8.02 18.83 8.29
N LEU A 81 -8.93 17.91 8.62
CA LEU A 81 -8.62 16.49 8.77
C LEU A 81 -8.20 15.87 7.43
N MET A 82 -8.97 16.13 6.37
CA MET A 82 -8.67 15.56 5.05
C MET A 82 -7.38 16.12 4.42
N SER A 83 -7.08 17.40 4.63
CA SER A 83 -5.78 17.97 4.23
C SER A 83 -4.62 17.40 5.02
N ALA A 84 -4.80 17.11 6.32
CA ALA A 84 -3.79 16.40 7.10
C ALA A 84 -3.54 14.97 6.59
N ASP A 85 -4.60 14.24 6.24
CA ASP A 85 -4.50 12.90 5.66
C ASP A 85 -3.81 12.91 4.29
N LEU A 86 -4.10 13.90 3.45
CA LEU A 86 -3.42 14.09 2.17
C LEU A 86 -1.92 14.32 2.36
N VAL A 87 -1.53 15.24 3.25
CA VAL A 87 -0.11 15.52 3.55
C VAL A 87 0.58 14.28 4.12
N LYS A 88 -0.11 13.52 4.99
CA LYS A 88 0.42 12.27 5.53
C LYS A 88 0.64 11.24 4.42
N ALA A 89 -0.32 11.07 3.52
CA ALA A 89 -0.21 10.16 2.38
C ALA A 89 0.94 10.57 1.44
N ALA A 90 1.10 11.86 1.16
CA ALA A 90 2.21 12.38 0.37
C ALA A 90 3.58 12.09 1.02
N LYS A 91 3.72 12.33 2.33
CA LYS A 91 4.96 11.99 3.05
C LYS A 91 5.28 10.49 3.02
N GLN A 92 4.26 9.65 3.11
CA GLN A 92 4.44 8.20 3.00
C GLN A 92 4.87 7.79 1.58
N PHE A 93 4.33 8.43 0.55
CA PHE A 93 4.76 8.24 -0.82
C PHE A 93 6.23 8.63 -1.00
N ASP A 94 6.64 9.81 -0.51
CA ASP A 94 8.05 10.26 -0.59
C ASP A 94 9.00 9.29 0.12
N ALA A 95 8.62 8.77 1.28
CA ALA A 95 9.40 7.78 2.01
C ALA A 95 9.55 6.47 1.22
N LEU A 96 8.50 6.02 0.53
CA LEU A 96 8.56 4.84 -0.32
C LEU A 96 9.44 5.07 -1.56
N VAL A 97 9.36 6.26 -2.18
CA VAL A 97 10.23 6.64 -3.30
C VAL A 97 11.70 6.65 -2.87
N ALA A 98 12.00 7.22 -1.70
CA ALA A 98 13.35 7.26 -1.15
C ALA A 98 13.89 5.87 -0.77
N ALA A 99 13.00 4.92 -0.44
CA ALA A 99 13.36 3.55 -0.13
C ALA A 99 13.53 2.65 -1.37
N LEU A 100 13.28 3.16 -2.58
CA LEU A 100 13.49 2.39 -3.80
C LEU A 100 14.99 2.06 -3.96
N PRO A 101 15.34 0.78 -4.22
CA PRO A 101 16.71 0.40 -4.51
C PRO A 101 17.08 0.89 -5.91
N LEU A 102 17.51 2.15 -5.99
CA LEU A 102 18.04 2.72 -7.22
C LEU A 102 19.41 2.08 -7.49
N SER A 103 19.60 1.47 -8.66
CA SER A 103 20.92 0.98 -9.06
C SER A 103 21.80 2.18 -9.40
N GLU A 104 22.81 2.46 -8.57
CA GLU A 104 23.86 3.43 -8.90
C GLU A 104 24.51 3.02 -10.23
N GLY A 105 24.32 3.83 -11.27
CA GLY A 105 24.85 3.56 -12.61
C GLY A 105 23.85 2.96 -13.61
N GLY A 106 22.57 2.84 -13.26
CA GLY A 106 21.50 2.45 -14.18
C GLY A 106 21.48 0.95 -14.51
N GLU A 107 20.75 0.58 -15.57
CA GLU A 107 20.49 -0.81 -15.94
C GLU A 107 21.77 -1.61 -16.22
N GLU A 108 22.73 -1.03 -16.93
CA GLU A 108 24.02 -1.66 -17.23
C GLU A 108 24.81 -2.04 -15.97
N ALA A 109 24.87 -1.14 -14.98
CA ALA A 109 25.54 -1.43 -13.71
C ALA A 109 24.81 -2.53 -12.93
N GLN A 110 23.46 -2.52 -12.97
CA GLN A 110 22.63 -3.55 -12.37
C GLN A 110 22.87 -4.92 -13.01
N LEU A 111 22.91 -5.00 -14.34
CA LEU A 111 23.18 -6.23 -15.09
C LEU A 111 24.58 -6.78 -14.79
N ARG A 112 25.59 -5.91 -14.74
CA ARG A 112 26.94 -6.31 -14.32
C ARG A 112 26.96 -6.87 -12.91
N ARG A 113 26.24 -6.24 -11.97
CA ARG A 113 26.14 -6.73 -10.60
C ARG A 113 25.43 -8.08 -10.52
N ILE A 114 24.39 -8.30 -11.33
CA ILE A 114 23.71 -9.60 -11.43
C ILE A 114 24.67 -10.67 -11.95
N ALA A 115 25.40 -10.39 -13.04
CA ALA A 115 26.37 -11.33 -13.60
C ALA A 115 27.49 -11.68 -12.60
N GLN A 116 27.99 -10.68 -11.86
CA GLN A 116 28.95 -10.91 -10.79
C GLN A 116 28.38 -11.82 -9.69
N LEU A 117 27.16 -11.54 -9.21
CA LEU A 117 26.52 -12.35 -8.19
C LEU A 117 26.22 -13.78 -8.66
N GLN A 118 25.93 -13.97 -9.95
CA GLN A 118 25.79 -15.31 -10.53
C GLN A 118 27.11 -16.07 -10.49
N ALA A 119 28.21 -15.45 -10.94
CA ALA A 119 29.53 -16.06 -10.90
C ALA A 119 29.99 -16.37 -9.46
N GLU A 120 29.71 -15.47 -8.50
CA GLU A 120 30.00 -15.70 -7.08
C GLU A 120 29.19 -16.88 -6.52
N ASN A 121 27.89 -16.96 -6.83
CA ASN A 121 27.06 -18.09 -6.41
C ASN A 121 27.55 -19.41 -7.00
N ASP A 122 27.94 -19.43 -8.28
CA ASP A 122 28.48 -20.63 -8.92
C ASP A 122 29.79 -21.09 -8.26
N ALA A 123 30.69 -20.14 -7.96
CA ALA A 123 31.95 -20.43 -7.27
C ALA A 123 31.72 -20.96 -5.85
N VAL A 124 30.80 -20.34 -5.09
CA VAL A 124 30.41 -20.82 -3.76
C VAL A 124 29.77 -22.20 -3.85
N GLY A 125 28.95 -22.46 -4.88
CA GLY A 125 28.35 -23.77 -5.14
C GLY A 125 29.40 -24.86 -5.36
N GLN A 126 30.39 -24.61 -6.22
CA GLN A 126 31.51 -25.54 -6.46
C GLN A 126 32.35 -25.78 -5.20
N GLN A 127 32.57 -24.72 -4.40
CA GLN A 127 33.31 -24.86 -3.14
C GLN A 127 32.54 -25.73 -2.14
N LEU A 128 31.21 -25.55 -2.07
CA LEU A 128 30.35 -26.35 -1.21
C LEU A 128 30.34 -27.83 -1.66
N GLU A 129 30.23 -28.08 -2.97
CA GLU A 129 30.29 -29.44 -3.53
C GLU A 129 31.61 -30.14 -3.19
N LYS A 130 32.74 -29.44 -3.36
CA LYS A 130 34.06 -29.97 -2.99
C LYS A 130 34.17 -30.30 -1.49
N GLN A 131 33.56 -29.48 -0.63
CA GLN A 131 33.52 -29.76 0.81
C GLN A 131 32.65 -30.97 1.14
N LEU A 132 31.52 -31.15 0.45
CA LEU A 132 30.68 -32.32 0.59
C LEU A 132 31.43 -33.60 0.16
N GLU A 133 32.11 -33.59 -0.99
CA GLU A 133 32.92 -34.72 -1.43
C GLU A 133 34.04 -35.07 -0.43
N ALA A 134 34.71 -34.06 0.13
CA ALA A 134 35.76 -34.28 1.13
C ALA A 134 35.18 -34.90 2.41
N ALA A 135 34.06 -34.38 2.91
CA ALA A 135 33.37 -34.90 4.08
C ALA A 135 32.85 -36.33 3.86
N GLU A 136 32.36 -36.66 2.66
CA GLU A 136 31.94 -38.01 2.31
C GLU A 136 33.11 -39.01 2.31
N ARG A 137 34.27 -38.60 1.80
CA ARG A 137 35.49 -39.44 1.84
C ARG A 137 35.97 -39.69 3.27
N GLU A 138 36.03 -38.65 4.10
CA GLU A 138 36.40 -38.80 5.51
C GLU A 138 35.42 -39.72 6.26
N LEU A 139 34.12 -39.56 5.99
CA LEU A 139 33.09 -40.42 6.58
C LEU A 139 33.23 -41.88 6.12
N GLN A 140 33.61 -42.12 4.86
CA GLN A 140 33.88 -43.46 4.35
C GLN A 140 35.11 -44.09 5.03
N GLU A 141 36.20 -43.33 5.19
CA GLU A 141 37.41 -43.79 5.89
C GLU A 141 37.11 -44.16 7.36
N VAL A 142 36.34 -43.31 8.07
CA VAL A 142 35.90 -43.61 9.44
C VAL A 142 35.05 -44.88 9.50
N ARG A 143 34.18 -45.11 8.52
CA ARG A 143 33.36 -46.34 8.44
C ARG A 143 34.21 -47.58 8.22
N GLU A 144 35.22 -47.51 7.36
CA GLU A 144 36.14 -48.62 7.09
C GLU A 144 36.97 -48.97 8.31
N LEU A 145 37.60 -47.97 8.94
CA LEU A 145 38.35 -48.17 10.19
C LEU A 145 37.48 -48.73 11.32
N PHE A 146 36.22 -48.28 11.41
CA PHE A 146 35.28 -48.84 12.38
C PHE A 146 34.95 -50.31 12.09
N GLY A 147 34.77 -50.67 10.81
CA GLY A 147 34.57 -52.06 10.38
C GLY A 147 35.76 -52.96 10.75
N GLU A 148 36.98 -52.53 10.42
CA GLU A 148 38.20 -53.26 10.76
C GLU A 148 38.36 -53.46 12.27
N ALA A 149 38.11 -52.41 13.06
CA ALA A 149 38.18 -52.49 14.51
C ALA A 149 37.12 -53.45 15.10
N ALA A 150 35.91 -53.47 14.53
CA ALA A 150 34.84 -54.38 14.93
C ALA A 150 35.20 -55.85 14.60
N ASP A 151 35.72 -56.11 13.41
CA ASP A 151 36.14 -57.43 12.97
C ASP A 151 37.32 -57.96 13.80
N HIS A 152 38.30 -57.11 14.09
CA HIS A 152 39.41 -57.44 14.99
C HIS A 152 38.90 -57.86 16.38
N CYS A 153 37.96 -57.10 16.97
CA CYS A 153 37.34 -57.45 18.25
C CYS A 153 36.60 -58.81 18.20
N LEU A 154 35.88 -59.10 17.11
CA LEU A 154 35.15 -60.36 16.94
C LEU A 154 36.08 -61.58 16.77
N ASN A 155 37.19 -61.42 16.07
CA ASN A 155 38.15 -62.50 15.85
C ASN A 155 38.98 -62.82 17.11
N MET A 156 39.32 -61.82 17.92
CA MET A 156 39.97 -62.08 19.21
C MET A 156 39.07 -62.91 20.15
N LYS A 157 37.75 -62.71 20.12
CA LYS A 157 36.79 -63.45 20.96
C LYS A 157 36.53 -64.90 20.52
N LYS A 158 36.81 -65.26 19.26
CA LYS A 158 36.68 -66.65 18.77
C LYS A 158 37.89 -67.54 19.12
N SER A 159 38.98 -66.96 19.61
CA SER A 159 40.26 -67.65 19.84
C SER A 159 40.46 -68.15 21.28
N ASP A 160 39.41 -68.06 22.11
CA ASP A 160 39.27 -68.66 23.45
C ASP A 160 38.22 -69.78 23.39
#